data_AF-A0A9X7RJ02-F1
#
_entry.id   AF-A0A9X7RJ02-F1
#
_cell.length_a   1.000
_cell.length_b   1.000
_cell.length_c   1.000
_cell.angle_alpha   90.00
_cell.angle_beta   90.00
_cell.angle_gamma   90.00
#
_symmetry.space_group_name_H-M   'P 1'
#
loop_
_entity.id
_entity.type
_entity.pdbx_description
1 polymer ?
#
loop_
_entity_poly.entity_id
_entity_poly.type
_entity_poly.pdbx_seq_one_letter_code
_entity_poly.pdbx_strand_id
1 'polypeptide(L)'
;MTYSRTAFDQDLLTLSYNHYELNELRQNPWDTNRTQFESPGDANSKISLSHISRHTAWAVYDKVARSGGEMYVGRLAQTQQLYRRFNLEDPTHFNLTPGLPINVQKLARWSVCINDCWILGAIHTHKKFCLVTKIRNPGEIYDYGRGFFIVTGRELYGLSKFGYEPEREWGSVMTFVCTNKQKADRATLTNYATLMGQAANSVVAKAKISLYAQGIY
;
A
#
# COMPACT_ATOMS: atom_id res chain seq x y z
N MET A 1 2.58 16.12 7.49
CA MET A 1 3.43 16.76 6.47
C MET A 1 3.26 15.93 5.21
N THR A 2 2.70 16.48 4.14
CA THR A 2 2.50 15.73 2.90
C THR A 2 3.84 15.55 2.21
N TYR A 3 4.16 14.33 1.80
CA TYR A 3 5.36 13.99 1.05
C TYR A 3 5.50 14.91 -0.18
N SER A 4 6.60 15.65 -0.32
CA SER A 4 6.84 16.40 -1.55
C SER A 4 7.19 15.44 -2.69
N ARG A 5 6.85 15.79 -3.94
CA ARG A 5 7.18 14.97 -5.12
C ARG A 5 8.68 14.66 -5.18
N THR A 6 9.51 15.66 -4.93
CA THR A 6 10.98 15.52 -4.93
C THR A 6 11.47 14.55 -3.85
N ALA A 7 10.97 14.66 -2.61
CA ALA A 7 11.37 13.75 -1.53
C ALA A 7 10.90 12.31 -1.80
N PHE A 8 9.67 12.15 -2.32
CA PHE A 8 9.13 10.86 -2.72
C PHE A 8 9.99 10.19 -3.80
N ASP A 9 10.35 10.94 -4.85
CA ASP A 9 11.19 10.42 -5.93
C ASP A 9 12.59 10.03 -5.43
N GLN A 10 13.17 10.80 -4.51
CA GLN A 10 14.45 10.49 -3.89
C GLN A 10 14.39 9.19 -3.07
N ASP A 11 13.33 8.99 -2.27
CA ASP A 11 13.14 7.76 -1.51
C ASP A 11 12.91 6.57 -2.45
N LEU A 12 12.12 6.74 -3.51
CA LEU A 12 11.86 5.68 -4.49
C LEU A 12 13.15 5.26 -5.22
N LEU A 13 13.99 6.22 -5.62
CA LEU A 13 15.32 5.95 -6.21
C LEU A 13 16.21 5.17 -5.25
N THR A 14 16.24 5.57 -3.97
CA THR A 14 17.03 4.89 -2.94
C THR A 14 16.59 3.44 -2.74
N LEU A 15 15.28 3.19 -2.71
CA LEU A 15 14.72 1.85 -2.48
C LEU A 15 14.84 0.90 -3.67
N SER A 16 14.86 1.46 -4.88
CA SER A 16 14.98 0.70 -6.12
C SER A 16 16.30 -0.07 -6.25
N TYR A 17 17.28 0.25 -5.40
CA TYR A 17 18.56 -0.44 -5.31
C TYR A 17 18.53 -1.68 -4.40
N ASN A 18 17.66 -1.72 -3.38
CA ASN A 18 17.80 -2.64 -2.23
C ASN A 18 16.53 -3.37 -1.79
N HIS A 19 15.34 -2.89 -2.15
CA HIS A 19 14.09 -3.32 -1.50
C HIS A 19 12.97 -3.71 -2.46
N TYR A 20 12.82 -3.01 -3.57
CA TYR A 20 11.85 -3.38 -4.59
C TYR A 20 12.59 -4.04 -5.75
N GLU A 21 12.12 -5.20 -6.20
CA GLU A 21 12.58 -5.73 -7.47
C GLU A 21 12.12 -4.76 -8.58
N LEU A 22 13.09 -4.13 -9.24
CA LEU A 22 12.83 -3.16 -10.32
C LEU A 22 11.90 -3.68 -11.42
N ASN A 23 11.85 -5.00 -11.61
CA ASN A 23 10.95 -5.68 -12.55
C ASN A 23 9.47 -5.41 -12.25
N GLU A 24 9.09 -5.27 -10.97
CA GLU A 24 7.70 -5.01 -10.55
C GLU A 24 7.14 -3.70 -11.11
N LEU A 25 8.02 -2.73 -11.39
CA LEU A 25 7.62 -1.39 -11.78
C LEU A 25 7.91 -1.05 -13.24
N ARG A 26 8.51 -1.96 -14.03
CA ARG A 26 8.85 -1.71 -15.44
C ARG A 26 7.63 -1.39 -16.31
N GLN A 27 6.43 -1.71 -15.85
CA GLN A 27 5.17 -1.49 -16.55
C GLN A 27 4.17 -0.83 -15.59
N ASN A 28 3.25 -0.05 -16.12
CA ASN A 28 2.16 0.51 -15.33
C ASN A 28 1.23 -0.65 -14.88
N PRO A 29 1.10 -0.94 -13.58
CA PRO A 29 0.23 -2.01 -13.10
C PRO A 29 -1.28 -1.74 -13.25
N TRP A 30 -1.66 -0.58 -13.76
CA TRP A 30 -3.06 -0.18 -13.96
C TRP A 30 -3.43 -0.09 -15.45
N ASP A 31 -2.48 -0.34 -16.35
CA ASP A 31 -2.69 -0.21 -17.79
C ASP A 31 -2.43 -1.54 -18.51
N THR A 32 -3.38 -1.93 -19.37
CA THR A 32 -3.21 -3.05 -20.30
C THR A 32 -2.52 -2.61 -21.60
N ASN A 33 -2.58 -1.31 -21.92
CA ASN A 33 -2.00 -0.67 -23.11
C ASN A 33 -0.91 0.33 -22.70
N ARG A 34 0.36 0.05 -23.02
CA ARG A 34 1.55 0.69 -22.43
C ARG A 34 1.68 2.23 -22.53
N THR A 35 0.84 2.93 -23.29
CA THR A 35 1.17 4.21 -23.92
C THR A 35 0.84 5.48 -23.13
N GLN A 36 0.05 5.45 -22.05
CA GLN A 36 -0.37 6.71 -21.39
C GLN A 36 0.71 7.36 -20.50
N PHE A 37 1.79 6.64 -20.15
CA PHE A 37 2.82 7.11 -19.23
C PHE A 37 4.27 6.96 -19.76
N GLU A 38 4.41 6.57 -21.02
CA GLU A 38 5.70 6.45 -21.70
C GLU A 38 6.28 7.86 -21.94
N SER A 39 7.36 8.19 -21.22
CA SER A 39 8.31 9.22 -21.67
C SER A 39 9.69 8.55 -21.75
N PRO A 40 10.58 8.99 -22.67
CA PRO A 40 11.88 8.37 -22.86
C PRO A 40 12.65 8.32 -21.55
N GLY A 41 13.09 7.13 -21.14
CA GLY A 41 13.90 6.97 -19.94
C GLY A 41 15.29 7.58 -20.13
N ASP A 42 15.78 8.28 -19.11
CA ASP A 42 17.17 8.76 -19.06
C ASP A 42 18.14 7.57 -19.14
N ALA A 43 18.96 7.54 -20.18
CA ALA A 43 19.80 6.42 -20.55
C ALA A 43 21.12 6.29 -19.76
N ASN A 44 21.39 7.17 -18.78
CA ASN A 44 22.77 7.39 -18.31
C ASN A 44 23.05 7.21 -16.80
N SER A 45 22.33 6.35 -16.09
CA SER A 45 22.84 5.86 -14.79
C SER A 45 22.36 4.44 -14.52
N LYS A 46 23.14 3.66 -13.77
CA LYS A 46 23.03 2.20 -13.56
C LYS A 46 21.71 1.71 -12.94
N ILE A 47 20.65 2.52 -12.87
CA ILE A 47 19.31 2.17 -12.41
C ILE A 47 18.28 3.03 -13.17
N SER A 48 17.62 2.49 -14.19
CA SER A 48 16.45 3.15 -14.79
C SER A 48 15.17 2.56 -14.19
N LEU A 49 14.75 3.06 -13.02
CA LEU A 49 13.30 3.07 -12.74
C LEU A 49 12.65 3.76 -13.93
N SER A 50 11.77 3.08 -14.65
CA SER A 50 11.17 3.69 -15.83
C SER A 50 10.43 4.95 -15.40
N HIS A 51 10.36 5.95 -16.28
CA HIS A 51 9.57 7.14 -16.01
C HIS A 51 8.12 6.75 -15.62
N ILE A 52 7.58 5.71 -16.28
CA ILE A 52 6.32 5.06 -15.98
C ILE A 52 6.23 4.61 -14.51
N SER A 53 7.26 3.90 -13.99
CA SER A 53 7.32 3.45 -12.59
C SER A 53 7.12 4.60 -11.61
N ARG A 54 7.95 5.64 -11.77
CA ARG A 54 8.01 6.79 -10.86
C ARG A 54 6.73 7.60 -10.93
N HIS A 55 6.22 7.79 -12.14
CA HIS A 55 4.97 8.50 -12.35
C HIS A 55 3.80 7.74 -11.73
N THR A 56 3.74 6.41 -11.92
CA THR A 56 2.66 5.58 -11.38
C THR A 56 2.66 5.53 -9.86
N ALA A 57 3.83 5.32 -9.23
CA ALA A 57 3.97 5.28 -7.77
C ALA A 57 3.46 6.58 -7.13
N TRP A 58 3.88 7.72 -7.68
CA TRP A 58 3.37 9.01 -7.21
C TRP A 58 1.90 9.23 -7.51
N ALA A 59 1.41 8.91 -8.71
CA ALA A 59 0.02 9.12 -9.08
C ALA A 59 -0.92 8.37 -8.13
N VAL A 60 -0.52 7.18 -7.68
CA VAL A 60 -1.25 6.41 -6.66
C VAL A 60 -1.22 7.12 -5.31
N TYR A 61 -0.03 7.47 -4.82
CA TYR A 61 0.12 8.20 -3.56
C TYR A 61 -0.71 9.48 -3.54
N ASP A 62 -0.57 10.30 -4.59
CA ASP A 62 -1.22 11.61 -4.73
C ASP A 62 -2.73 11.48 -4.89
N LYS A 63 -3.22 10.50 -5.68
CA LYS A 63 -4.66 10.23 -5.81
C LYS A 63 -5.27 9.81 -4.47
N VAL A 64 -4.59 8.95 -3.69
CA VAL A 64 -5.07 8.59 -2.35
C VAL A 64 -5.09 9.82 -1.45
N ALA A 65 -4.00 10.60 -1.41
CA ALA A 65 -3.89 11.78 -0.56
C ALA A 65 -4.95 12.85 -0.89
N ARG A 66 -5.39 12.96 -2.15
CA ARG A 66 -6.45 13.90 -2.56
C ARG A 66 -7.86 13.33 -2.47
N SER A 67 -8.00 12.01 -2.40
CA SER A 67 -9.30 11.36 -2.31
C SER A 67 -9.97 11.61 -0.96
N GLY A 68 -11.30 11.51 -0.91
CA GLY A 68 -12.06 11.47 0.33
C GLY A 68 -12.33 10.03 0.81
N GLY A 69 -12.90 9.91 2.01
CA GLY A 69 -13.41 8.64 2.53
C GLY A 69 -12.37 7.70 3.14
N GLU A 70 -12.88 6.60 3.68
CA GLU A 70 -12.15 5.53 4.35
C GLU A 70 -11.45 4.61 3.35
N MET A 71 -10.40 3.94 3.79
CA MET A 71 -9.67 2.95 3.02
C MET A 71 -10.10 1.54 3.42
N TYR A 72 -10.11 0.60 2.49
CA TYR A 72 -10.54 -0.77 2.72
C TYR A 72 -9.40 -1.74 2.40
N VAL A 73 -8.94 -2.44 3.42
CA VAL A 73 -7.80 -3.37 3.37
C VAL A 73 -8.28 -4.78 3.69
N GLY A 74 -7.60 -5.79 3.14
CA GLY A 74 -8.02 -7.18 3.33
C GLY A 74 -7.50 -8.11 2.25
N ARG A 75 -7.94 -9.36 2.31
CA ARG A 75 -7.65 -10.38 1.32
C ARG A 75 -8.52 -10.16 0.08
N LEU A 76 -7.98 -10.53 -1.07
CA LEU A 76 -8.59 -10.30 -2.39
C LEU A 76 -10.07 -10.73 -2.45
N ALA A 77 -10.40 -11.91 -1.92
CA ALA A 77 -11.76 -12.44 -1.95
C ALA A 77 -12.79 -11.56 -1.21
N GLN A 78 -12.38 -10.84 -0.16
CA GLN A 78 -13.27 -9.91 0.57
C GLN A 78 -13.23 -8.51 -0.03
N THR A 79 -12.06 -8.01 -0.44
CA THR A 79 -11.96 -6.67 -1.04
C THR A 79 -12.67 -6.60 -2.40
N GLN A 80 -12.70 -7.68 -3.17
CA GLN A 80 -13.47 -7.78 -4.42
C GLN A 80 -14.97 -7.58 -4.24
N GLN A 81 -15.54 -7.97 -3.08
CA GLN A 81 -16.96 -7.77 -2.79
C GLN A 81 -17.32 -6.28 -2.69
N LEU A 82 -16.33 -5.40 -2.46
CA LEU A 82 -16.51 -3.96 -2.42
C LEU A 82 -16.49 -3.32 -3.81
N TYR A 83 -16.11 -4.03 -4.87
CA TYR A 83 -15.92 -3.43 -6.18
C TYR A 83 -17.21 -2.79 -6.71
N ARG A 84 -18.36 -3.43 -6.48
CA ARG A 84 -19.67 -2.85 -6.81
C ARG A 84 -19.91 -1.50 -6.14
N ARG A 85 -19.59 -1.39 -4.85
CA ARG A 85 -19.72 -0.14 -4.07
C ARG A 85 -18.86 0.98 -4.65
N PHE A 86 -17.74 0.65 -5.29
CA PHE A 86 -16.76 1.60 -5.80
C PHE A 86 -16.75 1.72 -7.33
N ASN A 87 -17.74 1.14 -8.02
CA ASN A 87 -17.81 1.12 -9.50
C ASN A 87 -16.56 0.51 -10.17
N LEU A 88 -16.00 -0.54 -9.56
CA LEU A 88 -14.82 -1.27 -10.01
C LEU A 88 -15.16 -2.68 -10.52
N GLU A 89 -16.41 -2.98 -10.86
CA GLU A 89 -16.81 -4.32 -11.36
C GLU A 89 -16.29 -4.60 -12.77
N ASP A 90 -16.19 -3.58 -13.62
CA ASP A 90 -15.62 -3.72 -14.96
C ASP A 90 -14.16 -4.19 -14.88
N PRO A 91 -13.75 -5.26 -15.59
CA PRO A 91 -12.38 -5.77 -15.56
C PRO A 91 -11.29 -4.75 -15.91
N THR A 92 -11.62 -3.70 -16.65
CA THR A 92 -10.73 -2.61 -17.08
C THR A 92 -10.73 -1.41 -16.12
N HIS A 93 -11.67 -1.37 -15.16
CA HIS A 93 -11.70 -0.33 -14.15
C HIS A 93 -10.68 -0.61 -13.05
N PHE A 94 -9.73 0.29 -12.88
CA PHE A 94 -8.63 0.22 -11.92
C PHE A 94 -8.54 1.52 -11.11
N ASN A 95 -7.71 1.52 -10.07
CA ASN A 95 -7.62 2.69 -9.18
C ASN A 95 -7.12 3.98 -9.83
N LEU A 96 -6.40 3.93 -10.96
CA LEU A 96 -6.01 5.14 -11.70
C LEU A 96 -6.93 5.47 -12.88
N THR A 97 -7.97 4.67 -13.14
CA THR A 97 -9.00 5.02 -14.13
C THR A 97 -9.62 6.38 -13.75
N PRO A 98 -9.72 7.34 -14.70
CA PRO A 98 -10.32 8.65 -14.44
C PRO A 98 -11.73 8.54 -13.85
N GLY A 99 -12.06 9.40 -12.88
CA GLY A 99 -13.38 9.44 -12.25
C GLY A 99 -13.68 8.33 -11.24
N LEU A 100 -12.86 7.28 -11.15
CA LEU A 100 -13.07 6.19 -10.20
C LEU A 100 -12.38 6.43 -8.84
N PRO A 101 -12.96 5.93 -7.74
CA PRO A 101 -12.36 6.02 -6.41
C PRO A 101 -11.12 5.12 -6.25
N ILE A 102 -10.36 5.37 -5.19
CA ILE A 102 -9.15 4.62 -4.84
C ILE A 102 -9.22 3.99 -3.44
N ASN A 103 -10.41 3.95 -2.84
CA ASN A 103 -10.63 3.52 -1.46
C ASN A 103 -10.37 2.02 -1.22
N VAL A 104 -10.44 1.20 -2.26
CA VAL A 104 -10.05 -0.23 -2.23
C VAL A 104 -9.07 -0.48 -3.37
N GLN A 105 -7.98 -1.21 -3.12
CA GLN A 105 -6.98 -1.46 -4.15
C GLN A 105 -7.45 -2.52 -5.16
N LYS A 106 -7.40 -2.18 -6.46
CA LYS A 106 -7.66 -3.07 -7.60
C LYS A 106 -6.67 -2.78 -8.72
N LEU A 107 -5.64 -3.60 -8.80
CA LEU A 107 -4.54 -3.53 -9.77
C LEU A 107 -4.78 -4.46 -10.96
N ALA A 108 -4.36 -4.07 -12.16
CA ALA A 108 -4.26 -4.98 -13.31
C ALA A 108 -3.09 -5.96 -13.11
N ARG A 109 -1.99 -5.46 -12.51
CA ARG A 109 -0.81 -6.24 -12.13
C ARG A 109 -0.34 -5.88 -10.75
N TRP A 110 0.09 -6.87 -9.99
CA TRP A 110 0.51 -6.63 -8.63
C TRP A 110 1.91 -5.98 -8.55
N SER A 111 2.09 -5.06 -7.61
CA SER A 111 3.39 -4.47 -7.26
C SER A 111 3.43 -4.12 -5.77
N VAL A 112 4.51 -4.52 -5.09
CA VAL A 112 4.74 -4.21 -3.68
C VAL A 112 4.82 -2.71 -3.47
N CYS A 113 5.65 -2.05 -4.29
CA CYS A 113 5.90 -0.63 -4.17
C CYS A 113 4.61 0.19 -4.33
N ILE A 114 3.79 -0.14 -5.33
CA ILE A 114 2.52 0.55 -5.54
C ILE A 114 1.56 0.36 -4.36
N ASN A 115 1.54 -0.83 -3.77
CA ASN A 115 0.77 -1.06 -2.56
C ASN A 115 1.23 -0.18 -1.39
N ASP A 116 2.54 -0.13 -1.16
CA ASP A 116 3.10 0.69 -0.08
C ASP A 116 2.83 2.19 -0.33
N CYS A 117 2.88 2.66 -1.59
CA CYS A 117 2.51 4.03 -1.96
C CYS A 117 1.03 4.34 -1.69
N TRP A 118 0.14 3.39 -2.00
CA TRP A 118 -1.30 3.51 -1.75
C TRP A 118 -1.60 3.64 -0.26
N ILE A 119 -1.01 2.77 0.58
CA ILE A 119 -1.13 2.85 2.03
C ILE A 119 -0.56 4.17 2.56
N LEU A 120 0.63 4.56 2.13
CA LEU A 120 1.32 5.74 2.65
C LEU A 120 0.56 7.04 2.35
N GLY A 121 -0.06 7.17 1.18
CA GLY A 121 -0.91 8.31 0.85
C GLY A 121 -2.09 8.45 1.81
N ALA A 122 -2.66 7.33 2.25
CA ALA A 122 -3.76 7.33 3.20
C ALA A 122 -3.29 7.60 4.65
N ILE A 123 -2.11 7.10 5.02
CA ILE A 123 -1.48 7.38 6.32
C ILE A 123 -1.20 8.88 6.46
N HIS A 124 -0.61 9.52 5.44
CA HIS A 124 -0.29 10.96 5.48
C HIS A 124 -1.51 11.88 5.50
N THR A 125 -2.69 11.34 5.21
CA THR A 125 -3.96 12.05 5.28
C THR A 125 -4.85 11.56 6.42
N HIS A 126 -4.27 10.77 7.34
CA HIS A 126 -4.87 10.29 8.58
C HIS A 126 -6.21 9.56 8.37
N LYS A 127 -6.40 8.96 7.18
CA LYS A 127 -7.65 8.26 6.83
C LYS A 127 -7.86 7.05 7.73
N LYS A 128 -9.12 6.76 8.06
CA LYS A 128 -9.53 5.51 8.70
C LYS A 128 -9.35 4.35 7.73
N PHE A 129 -8.87 3.21 8.23
CA PHE A 129 -8.76 1.96 7.48
C PHE A 129 -9.75 0.93 8.03
N CYS A 130 -10.47 0.25 7.14
CA CYS A 130 -11.44 -0.79 7.46
C CYS A 130 -10.89 -2.14 6.97
N LEU A 131 -10.62 -3.05 7.90
CA LEU A 131 -10.15 -4.40 7.59
C LEU A 131 -11.34 -5.34 7.34
N VAL A 132 -11.60 -5.60 6.06
CA VAL A 132 -12.77 -6.39 5.63
C VAL A 132 -12.55 -7.91 5.70
N THR A 133 -11.35 -8.34 6.05
CA THR A 133 -11.04 -9.75 6.29
C THR A 133 -10.80 -10.02 7.76
N LYS A 134 -11.42 -11.07 8.30
CA LYS A 134 -11.11 -11.56 9.65
C LYS A 134 -9.80 -12.33 9.65
N ILE A 135 -8.73 -11.71 10.18
CA ILE A 135 -7.43 -12.36 10.39
C ILE A 135 -7.45 -13.17 11.69
N ARG A 136 -7.04 -14.44 11.63
CA ARG A 136 -7.08 -15.39 12.76
C ARG A 136 -5.70 -15.83 13.22
N ASN A 137 -4.71 -15.82 12.33
CA ASN A 137 -3.37 -16.32 12.65
C ASN A 137 -2.30 -15.67 11.74
N PRO A 138 -1.00 -15.78 12.10
CA PRO A 138 0.08 -15.20 11.32
C PRO A 138 0.20 -15.72 9.88
N GLY A 139 -0.23 -16.97 9.59
CA GLY A 139 -0.19 -17.53 8.24
C GLY A 139 -1.15 -16.85 7.25
N GLU A 140 -2.15 -16.11 7.76
CA GLU A 140 -3.06 -15.32 6.94
C GLU A 140 -2.52 -13.94 6.58
N ILE A 141 -1.36 -13.55 7.13
CA ILE A 141 -0.66 -12.27 6.83
C ILE A 141 0.78 -12.48 6.33
N TYR A 142 1.33 -13.69 6.47
CA TYR A 142 2.69 -14.03 6.05
C TYR A 142 2.72 -15.37 5.34
N ASP A 143 3.32 -15.41 4.16
CA ASP A 143 3.58 -16.65 3.41
C ASP A 143 4.90 -17.25 3.89
N TYR A 144 4.81 -18.30 4.71
CA TYR A 144 5.99 -19.00 5.24
C TYR A 144 6.73 -19.83 4.19
N GLY A 145 6.05 -20.30 3.16
CA GLY A 145 6.69 -21.07 2.09
C GLY A 145 7.52 -20.18 1.16
N ARG A 146 7.07 -18.95 0.94
CA ARG A 146 7.75 -17.98 0.06
C ARG A 146 8.55 -16.90 0.80
N GLY A 147 8.43 -16.82 2.12
CA GLY A 147 9.25 -15.93 2.94
C GLY A 147 8.89 -14.45 2.87
N PHE A 148 7.63 -14.09 2.61
CA PHE A 148 7.21 -12.68 2.52
C PHE A 148 5.85 -12.39 3.17
N PHE A 149 5.64 -11.13 3.56
CA PHE A 149 4.31 -10.64 3.93
C PHE A 149 3.42 -10.54 2.70
N ILE A 150 2.26 -11.19 2.74
CA ILE A 150 1.21 -10.91 1.76
C ILE A 150 0.77 -9.45 1.89
N VAL A 151 0.07 -8.93 0.87
CA VAL A 151 -0.43 -7.54 0.82
C VAL A 151 -1.02 -7.08 2.14
N THR A 152 -2.04 -7.77 2.64
CA THR A 152 -2.72 -7.40 3.89
C THR A 152 -1.78 -7.36 5.09
N GLY A 153 -0.79 -8.24 5.17
CA GLY A 153 0.21 -8.22 6.24
C GLY A 153 1.09 -6.98 6.18
N ARG A 154 1.48 -6.55 4.97
CA ARG A 154 2.22 -5.31 4.76
C ARG A 154 1.39 -4.10 5.17
N GLU A 155 0.14 -4.04 4.73
CA GLU A 155 -0.78 -2.95 5.04
C GLU A 155 -0.94 -2.82 6.57
N LEU A 156 -1.28 -3.91 7.25
CA LEU A 156 -1.47 -3.95 8.71
C LEU A 156 -0.21 -3.57 9.48
N TYR A 157 0.95 -4.06 9.04
CA TYR A 157 2.19 -3.72 9.73
C TYR A 157 2.57 -2.25 9.54
N GLY A 158 2.34 -1.67 8.35
CA GLY A 158 2.47 -0.23 8.13
C GLY A 158 1.63 0.56 9.12
N LEU A 159 0.34 0.23 9.25
CA LEU A 159 -0.55 0.88 10.22
C LEU A 159 0.00 0.79 11.66
N SER A 160 0.37 -0.42 12.11
CA SER A 160 0.92 -0.64 13.46
C SER A 160 2.20 0.16 13.76
N LYS A 161 2.89 0.63 12.72
CA LYS A 161 4.13 1.40 12.85
C LYS A 161 3.93 2.89 12.65
N PHE A 162 2.90 3.33 11.96
CA PHE A 162 2.73 4.72 11.57
C PHE A 162 1.57 5.42 12.25
N GLY A 163 1.40 5.17 13.55
CA GLY A 163 0.56 5.99 14.43
C GLY A 163 -0.93 5.65 14.36
N TYR A 164 -1.24 4.42 13.92
CA TYR A 164 -2.59 3.88 13.94
C TYR A 164 -2.77 2.88 15.06
N GLU A 165 -3.96 2.87 15.63
CA GLU A 165 -4.41 1.88 16.61
C GLU A 165 -5.73 1.25 16.14
N PRO A 166 -6.00 -0.02 16.50
CA PRO A 166 -7.26 -0.65 16.17
C PRO A 166 -8.38 -0.09 17.06
N GLU A 167 -9.48 0.25 16.41
CA GLU A 167 -10.73 0.69 17.01
C GLU A 167 -11.80 -0.34 16.67
N ARG A 168 -12.36 -0.97 17.70
CA ARG A 168 -13.42 -1.95 17.57
C ARG A 168 -14.71 -1.38 18.15
N GLU A 169 -15.62 -0.99 17.28
CA GLU A 169 -17.01 -0.82 17.70
C GLU A 169 -17.65 -2.22 17.83
N TRP A 170 -18.54 -2.37 18.80
CA TRP A 170 -19.11 -3.68 19.12
C TRP A 170 -19.94 -4.19 17.92
N GLY A 171 -19.53 -5.32 17.35
CA GLY A 171 -20.17 -5.90 16.15
C GLY A 171 -19.74 -5.28 14.80
N SER A 172 -18.83 -4.30 14.80
CA SER A 172 -18.34 -3.66 13.56
C SER A 172 -17.18 -4.41 12.91
N VAL A 173 -16.90 -4.04 11.65
CA VAL A 173 -15.64 -4.34 10.98
C VAL A 173 -14.48 -3.77 11.81
N MET A 174 -13.34 -4.46 11.86
CA MET A 174 -12.14 -3.94 12.52
C MET A 174 -11.69 -2.67 11.79
N THR A 175 -11.58 -1.56 12.52
CA THR A 175 -11.09 -0.31 11.96
C THR A 175 -9.77 0.10 12.59
N PHE A 176 -8.99 0.90 11.88
CA PHE A 176 -7.76 1.49 12.39
C PHE A 176 -7.83 3.00 12.22
N VAL A 177 -7.61 3.70 13.32
CA VAL A 177 -7.68 5.16 13.39
C VAL A 177 -6.32 5.75 13.72
N CYS A 178 -6.01 6.91 13.13
CA CYS A 178 -4.76 7.60 13.40
C CYS A 178 -4.84 8.30 14.77
N THR A 179 -4.15 7.73 15.76
CA THR A 179 -4.05 8.30 17.12
C THR A 179 -2.81 9.16 17.28
N ASN A 180 -1.78 8.96 16.44
CA ASN A 180 -0.55 9.73 16.44
C ASN A 180 -0.24 10.31 15.06
N LYS A 181 -0.81 11.49 14.79
CA LYS A 181 -0.63 12.22 13.52
C LYS A 181 0.82 12.58 13.23
N GLN A 182 1.62 12.91 14.24
CA GLN A 182 3.03 13.24 14.03
C GLN A 182 3.83 12.03 13.53
N LYS A 183 3.52 10.83 14.04
CA LYS A 183 4.15 9.58 13.60
C LYS A 183 3.70 9.20 12.20
N ALA A 184 2.41 9.37 11.89
CA ALA A 184 1.87 9.19 10.54
C ALA A 184 2.54 10.15 9.54
N ASP A 185 2.64 11.43 9.89
CA ASP A 185 3.23 12.49 9.07
C ASP A 185 4.72 12.34 8.76
N ARG A 186 5.44 11.55 9.57
CA ARG A 186 6.87 11.26 9.42
C ARG A 186 7.13 9.91 8.74
N ALA A 187 6.08 9.19 8.36
CA ALA A 187 6.24 7.97 7.60
C ALA A 187 6.88 8.28 6.24
N THR A 188 7.74 7.39 5.78
CA THR A 188 8.40 7.51 4.47
C THR A 188 8.38 6.13 3.83
N LEU A 189 8.47 6.06 2.50
CA LEU A 189 8.66 4.79 1.80
C LEU A 189 9.89 4.07 2.32
N THR A 190 10.98 4.80 2.61
CA THR A 190 12.22 4.23 3.13
C THR A 190 12.03 3.57 4.50
N ASN A 191 11.32 4.26 5.41
CA ASN A 191 10.95 3.72 6.71
C ASN A 191 10.06 2.47 6.55
N TYR A 192 9.08 2.55 5.64
CA TYR A 192 8.16 1.45 5.36
C TYR A 192 8.90 0.19 4.92
N ALA A 193 9.74 0.30 3.88
CA ALA A 193 10.49 -0.82 3.33
C ALA A 193 11.46 -1.44 4.34
N THR A 194 12.17 -0.61 5.10
CA THR A 194 13.11 -1.05 6.14
C THR A 194 12.38 -1.84 7.23
N LEU A 195 11.26 -1.31 7.73
CA LEU A 195 10.45 -2.00 8.74
C LEU A 195 9.94 -3.35 8.21
N MET A 196 9.47 -3.41 6.96
CA MET A 196 9.01 -4.68 6.36
C MET A 196 10.12 -5.74 6.31
N GLY A 197 11.34 -5.35 5.91
CA GLY A 197 12.49 -6.26 5.91
C GLY A 197 12.84 -6.79 7.31
N GLN A 198 12.80 -5.92 8.32
CA GLN A 198 13.01 -6.32 9.72
C GLN A 198 11.92 -7.29 10.21
N ALA A 199 10.65 -7.01 9.90
CA ALA A 199 9.53 -7.84 10.32
C ALA A 199 9.51 -9.21 9.63
N ALA A 200 9.95 -9.29 8.38
CA ALA A 200 9.99 -10.55 7.64
C ALA A 200 10.90 -11.58 8.34
N ASN A 201 11.93 -11.09 9.03
CA ASN A 201 12.89 -11.91 9.79
C ASN A 201 12.50 -12.12 11.26
N SER A 202 11.35 -11.62 11.71
CA SER A 202 10.94 -11.67 13.12
C SER A 202 9.63 -12.42 13.34
N VAL A 203 9.69 -13.58 13.99
CA VAL A 203 8.50 -14.35 14.41
C VAL A 203 7.62 -13.52 15.36
N VAL A 204 8.25 -12.77 16.27
CA VAL A 204 7.55 -11.89 17.21
C VAL A 204 6.79 -10.78 16.47
N ALA A 205 7.39 -10.17 15.45
CA ALA A 205 6.70 -9.15 14.66
C ALA A 205 5.47 -9.72 13.95
N LYS A 206 5.60 -10.90 13.32
CA LYS A 206 4.48 -11.59 12.66
C LYS A 206 3.33 -11.90 13.62
N ALA A 207 3.64 -12.39 14.82
CA ALA A 207 2.64 -12.63 15.85
C ALA A 207 1.93 -11.34 16.29
N LYS A 208 2.69 -10.27 16.55
CA LYS A 208 2.14 -8.96 16.93
C LYS A 208 1.21 -8.37 15.86
N ILE A 209 1.56 -8.49 14.58
CA ILE A 209 0.69 -7.99 13.50
C ILE A 209 -0.63 -8.77 13.46
N SER A 210 -0.59 -10.08 13.68
CA SER A 210 -1.81 -10.90 13.70
C SER A 210 -2.71 -10.54 14.89
N LEU A 211 -2.14 -10.25 16.05
CA LEU A 211 -2.88 -9.76 17.22
C LEU A 211 -3.45 -8.35 16.99
N TYR A 212 -2.65 -7.45 16.41
CA TYR A 212 -3.06 -6.10 16.04
C TYR A 212 -4.28 -6.13 15.09
N ALA A 213 -4.28 -7.05 14.12
CA ALA A 213 -5.42 -7.27 13.21
C ALA A 213 -6.70 -7.77 13.92
N GLN A 214 -6.55 -8.37 15.10
CA GLN A 214 -7.65 -8.84 15.95
C GLN A 214 -8.09 -7.78 16.97
N GLY A 215 -7.43 -6.62 17.00
CA GLY A 215 -7.68 -5.56 17.98
C GLY A 215 -7.02 -5.80 19.33
N ILE A 216 -5.97 -6.64 19.37
CA ILE A 216 -5.18 -6.93 20.57
C ILE A 216 -3.82 -6.26 20.36
N TYR A 217 -3.53 -5.19 21.10
CA TYR A 217 -2.35 -4.34 20.91
C TYR A 217 -1.74 -3.89 22.23
#